data_AF-A0A432SRB1-F1
#
_entry.id   AF-A0A432SRB1-F1
#
_cell.length_a   1.000
_cell.length_b   1.000
_cell.length_c   1.000
_cell.angle_alpha   90.00
_cell.angle_beta   90.00
_cell.angle_gamma   90.00
#
_symmetry.space_group_name_H-M   'P 1'
#
loop_
_entity.id
_entity.type
_entity.pdbx_description
1 polymer ?
#
loop_
_entity_poly.entity_id
_entity_poly.type
_entity_poly.pdbx_seq_one_letter_code
_entity_poly.pdbx_strand_id
1 'polypeptide(L)'
;MSEDKSLCGEMIATLETCPKKESIYFDYIQKFWVSIYDKDIWTSDDAYNDYYDTHLDDFVTPYAVTSPAEDIAETFSEFIFTEEPMDLSKIKDKKVKYFWNFKELVTLRSKIRKNLK
;
A
#
# COMPACT_ATOMS: atom_id res chain seq x y z
N MET A 1 7.41 -21.88 -2.52
CA MET A 1 8.80 -21.81 -2.02
C MET A 1 9.77 -21.07 -2.97
N SER A 2 9.31 -20.50 -4.09
CA SER A 2 10.14 -19.72 -5.03
C SER A 2 9.87 -18.20 -5.01
N GLU A 3 8.68 -17.74 -4.62
CA GLU A 3 8.31 -16.31 -4.65
C GLU A 3 8.90 -15.51 -3.47
N ASP A 4 9.03 -16.14 -2.30
CA ASP A 4 9.54 -15.54 -1.05
C ASP A 4 10.96 -14.98 -1.14
N LYS A 5 11.83 -15.59 -1.96
CA LYS A 5 13.21 -15.11 -2.16
C LYS A 5 13.28 -13.90 -3.09
N SER A 6 12.26 -13.66 -3.91
CA SER A 6 12.24 -12.53 -4.86
C SER A 6 11.85 -11.22 -4.16
N LEU A 7 10.79 -11.21 -3.33
CA LEU A 7 10.28 -9.98 -2.71
C LEU A 7 11.31 -9.30 -1.82
N CYS A 8 11.80 -9.98 -0.78
CA CYS A 8 12.81 -9.42 0.11
C CYS A 8 14.23 -9.41 -0.47
N GLY A 9 14.46 -9.97 -1.66
CA GLY A 9 15.74 -9.87 -2.36
C GLY A 9 15.78 -8.63 -3.25
N GLU A 10 14.79 -8.50 -4.13
CA GLU A 10 14.73 -7.49 -5.19
C GLU A 10 14.24 -6.13 -4.66
N MET A 11 13.36 -6.13 -3.66
CA MET A 11 12.75 -4.91 -3.10
C MET A 11 13.43 -4.39 -1.84
N ILE A 12 14.50 -5.04 -1.35
CA ILE A 12 15.05 -4.74 -0.02
C ILE A 12 15.56 -3.30 0.13
N ALA A 13 16.06 -2.71 -0.96
CA ALA A 13 16.53 -1.34 -0.98
C ALA A 13 15.39 -0.33 -0.68
N THR A 14 14.17 -0.66 -1.12
CA THR A 14 12.98 0.17 -0.91
C THR A 14 12.23 -0.19 0.39
N LEU A 15 12.31 -1.44 0.84
CA LEU A 15 11.61 -1.90 2.05
C LEU A 15 12.31 -1.55 3.36
N GLU A 16 13.59 -1.15 3.32
CA GLU A 16 14.54 -0.97 4.45
C GLU A 16 14.82 -2.27 5.24
N THR A 17 13.79 -3.04 5.56
CA THR A 17 13.85 -4.33 6.24
C THR A 17 12.80 -5.30 5.67
N CYS A 18 13.12 -6.59 5.64
CA CYS A 18 12.16 -7.60 5.17
C CYS A 18 11.01 -7.78 6.19
N PRO A 19 9.75 -7.56 5.80
CA PRO A 19 8.64 -7.70 6.72
C PRO A 19 8.36 -9.15 7.08
N LYS A 20 7.76 -9.37 8.27
CA LYS A 20 7.35 -10.72 8.70
C LYS A 20 6.28 -11.25 7.77
N LYS A 21 6.38 -12.53 7.37
CA LYS A 21 5.50 -13.15 6.37
C LYS A 21 4.02 -13.14 6.76
N GLU A 22 3.75 -13.24 8.05
CA GLU A 22 2.40 -13.26 8.61
C GLU A 22 1.84 -11.85 8.84
N SER A 23 2.60 -10.80 8.52
CA SER A 23 2.16 -9.42 8.68
C SER A 23 1.25 -8.96 7.54
N ILE A 24 0.31 -8.08 7.87
CA ILE A 24 -0.52 -7.38 6.88
C ILE A 24 0.37 -6.63 5.88
N TYR A 25 1.50 -6.07 6.33
CA TYR A 25 2.42 -5.34 5.45
C TYR A 25 3.05 -6.24 4.38
N PHE A 26 3.49 -7.44 4.75
CA PHE A 26 4.04 -8.41 3.78
C PHE A 26 2.99 -8.84 2.75
N ASP A 27 1.76 -9.17 3.18
CA ASP A 27 0.66 -9.51 2.27
C ASP A 27 0.26 -8.35 1.36
N TYR A 28 0.28 -7.11 1.88
CA TYR A 28 0.02 -5.90 1.12
C TYR A 28 1.05 -5.70 -0.01
N ILE A 29 2.35 -5.85 0.28
CA ILE A 29 3.41 -5.76 -0.74
C ILE A 29 3.23 -6.85 -1.79
N GLN A 30 2.96 -8.09 -1.38
CA GLN A 30 2.71 -9.19 -2.31
C GLN A 30 1.55 -8.91 -3.26
N LYS A 31 0.45 -8.36 -2.74
CA LYS A 31 -0.76 -8.11 -3.52
C LYS A 31 -0.64 -6.93 -4.46
N PHE A 32 0.05 -5.86 -4.06
CA PHE A 32 -0.06 -4.56 -4.73
C PHE A 32 1.24 -4.01 -5.27
N TRP A 33 2.40 -4.52 -4.84
CA TRP A 33 3.70 -3.95 -5.21
C TRP A 33 4.56 -4.89 -6.06
N VAL A 34 4.53 -6.21 -5.82
CA VAL A 34 5.40 -7.15 -6.54
C VAL A 34 5.27 -7.04 -8.06
N SER A 35 4.06 -6.83 -8.58
CA SER A 35 3.83 -6.74 -10.03
C SER A 35 4.24 -5.42 -10.66
N ILE A 36 4.42 -4.36 -9.86
CA ILE A 36 4.73 -3.01 -10.35
C ILE A 36 6.14 -2.55 -9.99
N TYR A 37 6.83 -3.28 -9.11
CA TYR A 37 8.11 -2.85 -8.60
C TYR A 37 9.17 -2.84 -9.70
N ASP A 38 9.79 -1.68 -9.86
CA ASP A 38 10.94 -1.46 -10.73
C ASP A 38 12.03 -0.71 -9.94
N LYS A 39 13.14 -1.39 -9.68
CA LYS A 39 14.26 -0.81 -8.93
C LYS A 39 14.71 0.55 -9.49
N ASP A 40 14.61 0.77 -10.81
CA ASP A 40 15.11 1.99 -11.45
C ASP A 40 14.22 3.19 -11.13
N ILE A 41 12.94 2.94 -10.78
CA ILE A 41 11.98 3.96 -10.33
C ILE A 41 12.17 4.26 -8.84
N TRP A 42 12.21 3.23 -7.99
CA TRP A 42 12.19 3.38 -6.52
C TRP A 42 13.57 3.50 -5.85
N THR A 43 14.64 3.62 -6.64
CA THR A 43 15.99 3.96 -6.15
C THR A 43 16.56 5.24 -6.79
N SER A 44 15.76 5.92 -7.62
CA SER A 44 16.10 7.21 -8.23
C SER A 44 15.34 8.34 -7.51
N ASP A 45 16.04 9.43 -7.19
CA ASP A 45 15.52 10.51 -6.33
C ASP A 45 14.29 11.24 -6.90
N ASP A 46 13.99 11.11 -8.21
CA ASP A 46 12.89 11.84 -8.88
C ASP A 46 11.94 10.96 -9.74
N ALA A 47 12.28 9.70 -10.01
CA ALA A 47 11.56 8.89 -11.00
C ALA A 47 10.12 8.49 -10.57
N TYR A 48 9.82 8.52 -9.28
CA TYR A 48 8.50 8.17 -8.76
C TYR A 48 7.43 9.23 -9.08
N ASN A 49 7.80 10.50 -9.30
CA ASN A 49 6.85 11.55 -9.71
C ASN A 49 6.30 11.28 -11.12
N ASP A 50 7.20 10.97 -12.06
CA ASP A 50 6.81 10.60 -13.44
C ASP A 50 5.98 9.31 -13.46
N TYR A 51 6.32 8.35 -12.58
CA TYR A 51 5.52 7.14 -12.42
C TYR A 51 4.10 7.44 -11.92
N TYR A 52 3.97 8.30 -10.92
CA TYR A 52 2.66 8.68 -10.37
C TYR A 52 1.74 9.32 -11.42
N ASP A 53 2.26 10.23 -12.25
CA ASP A 53 1.48 10.92 -13.28
C ASP A 53 0.81 9.95 -14.28
N THR A 54 1.40 8.77 -14.48
CA THR A 54 0.86 7.71 -15.34
C THR A 54 0.09 6.62 -14.60
N HIS A 55 0.13 6.62 -13.25
CA HIS A 55 -0.48 5.59 -12.38
C HIS A 55 -1.37 6.21 -11.27
N LEU A 56 -2.08 7.30 -11.58
CA LEU A 56 -2.96 8.03 -10.64
C LEU A 56 -4.08 7.18 -10.02
N ASP A 57 -4.45 6.08 -10.68
CA ASP A 57 -5.47 5.14 -10.19
C ASP A 57 -4.90 4.04 -9.29
N ASP A 58 -3.57 4.01 -9.10
CA ASP A 58 -2.89 3.02 -8.28
C ASP A 58 -2.58 3.49 -6.85
N PHE A 59 -2.48 4.80 -6.63
CA PHE A 59 -2.09 5.38 -5.34
C PHE A 59 -3.12 6.40 -4.86
N VAL A 60 -3.36 6.41 -3.54
CA VAL A 60 -4.32 7.33 -2.90
C VAL A 60 -3.80 8.77 -2.85
N THR A 61 -2.48 8.94 -2.78
CA THR A 61 -1.80 10.25 -2.78
C THR A 61 -0.51 10.18 -3.60
N PRO A 62 0.07 11.33 -4.00
CA PRO A 62 1.40 11.34 -4.60
C PRO A 62 2.47 10.79 -3.65
N TYR A 63 2.32 11.01 -2.33
CA TYR A 63 3.30 10.53 -1.36
C TYR A 63 3.31 8.99 -1.24
N ALA A 64 2.14 8.35 -1.42
CA ALA A 64 2.00 6.90 -1.43
C ALA A 64 2.85 6.21 -2.52
N VAL A 65 3.22 6.90 -3.61
CA VAL A 65 4.06 6.29 -4.65
C VAL A 65 5.51 6.09 -4.20
N THR A 66 5.97 6.78 -3.15
CA THR A 66 7.41 6.85 -2.81
C THR A 66 7.96 5.55 -2.26
N SER A 67 7.14 4.74 -1.57
CA SER A 67 7.52 3.42 -1.12
C SER A 67 6.31 2.58 -0.69
N PRO A 68 6.45 1.25 -0.56
CA PRO A 68 5.38 0.40 -0.02
C PRO A 68 4.95 0.78 1.39
N ALA A 69 5.84 1.34 2.22
CA ALA A 69 5.53 1.76 3.58
C ALA A 69 4.63 2.99 3.59
N GLU A 70 4.92 3.96 2.73
CA GLU A 70 4.11 5.17 2.54
C GLU A 70 2.77 4.82 1.91
N ASP A 71 2.73 3.93 0.91
CA ASP A 71 1.49 3.48 0.28
C ASP A 71 0.53 2.86 1.29
N ILE A 72 1.00 1.92 2.12
CA ILE A 72 0.13 1.29 3.11
C ILE A 72 -0.31 2.29 4.20
N ALA A 73 0.55 3.24 4.58
CA ALA A 73 0.22 4.26 5.59
C ALA A 73 -0.82 5.27 5.09
N GLU A 74 -0.64 5.78 3.87
CA GLU A 74 -1.57 6.71 3.24
C GLU A 74 -2.91 6.03 2.94
N THR A 75 -2.87 4.78 2.43
CA THR A 75 -4.09 3.98 2.20
C THR A 75 -4.81 3.66 3.51
N PHE A 76 -4.08 3.40 4.59
CA PHE A 76 -4.69 3.21 5.91
C PHE A 76 -5.38 4.49 6.40
N SER A 77 -4.77 5.65 6.19
CA SER A 77 -5.38 6.94 6.50
C SER A 77 -6.67 7.15 5.69
N GLU A 78 -6.65 6.86 4.39
CA GLU A 78 -7.83 6.89 3.53
C GLU A 78 -8.92 5.95 4.06
N PHE A 79 -8.59 4.70 4.38
CA PHE A 79 -9.51 3.74 5.01
C PHE A 79 -10.18 4.28 6.29
N ILE A 80 -9.47 5.04 7.12
CA ILE A 80 -10.04 5.64 8.33
C ILE A 80 -11.07 6.71 7.98
N PHE A 81 -10.76 7.59 7.03
CA PHE A 81 -11.54 8.81 6.80
C PHE A 81 -12.64 8.68 5.75
N THR A 82 -12.55 7.73 4.82
CA THR A 82 -13.56 7.56 3.77
C THR A 82 -14.46 6.35 3.96
N GLU A 83 -15.54 6.30 3.19
CA GLU A 83 -16.47 5.17 3.23
C GLU A 83 -15.91 3.96 2.46
N GLU A 84 -16.50 2.80 2.68
CA GLU A 84 -16.09 1.58 1.98
C GLU A 84 -16.25 1.77 0.45
N PRO A 85 -15.19 1.57 -0.35
CA PRO A 85 -15.29 1.72 -1.79
C PRO A 85 -16.20 0.62 -2.38
N MET A 86 -17.11 1.06 -3.26
CA MET A 86 -18.07 0.20 -3.97
C MET A 86 -17.62 -0.09 -5.40
N ASP A 87 -16.95 0.86 -6.05
CA ASP A 87 -16.27 0.65 -7.32
C ASP A 87 -14.83 0.20 -7.04
N LEU A 88 -14.43 -0.92 -7.63
CA LEU A 88 -13.09 -1.50 -7.52
C LEU A 88 -12.41 -1.56 -8.89
N SER A 89 -12.77 -0.67 -9.81
CA SER A 89 -12.11 -0.53 -11.10
C SER A 89 -10.67 -0.03 -10.97
N LYS A 90 -10.39 0.78 -9.92
CA LYS A 90 -9.07 1.36 -9.62
C LYS A 90 -8.31 0.55 -8.57
N ILE A 91 -6.98 0.51 -8.69
CA ILE A 91 -6.14 -0.23 -7.74
C ILE A 91 -6.12 0.45 -6.36
N LYS A 92 -6.12 1.78 -6.28
CA LYS A 92 -6.23 2.51 -5.00
C LYS A 92 -7.49 2.16 -4.20
N ASP A 93 -8.62 1.97 -4.88
CA ASP A 93 -9.88 1.56 -4.22
C ASP A 93 -9.81 0.11 -3.73
N LYS A 94 -9.13 -0.79 -4.46
CA LYS A 94 -8.84 -2.16 -4.00
C LYS A 94 -7.93 -2.16 -2.77
N LYS A 95 -6.93 -1.28 -2.73
CA LYS A 95 -6.03 -1.10 -1.58
C LYS A 95 -6.78 -0.60 -0.35
N VAL A 96 -7.72 0.34 -0.50
CA VAL A 96 -8.59 0.76 0.61
C VAL A 96 -9.54 -0.38 1.04
N LYS A 97 -10.16 -1.07 0.08
CA LYS A 97 -11.05 -2.22 0.32
C LYS A 97 -10.34 -3.34 1.09
N TYR A 98 -9.04 -3.52 0.87
CA TYR A 98 -8.24 -4.55 1.50
C TYR A 98 -8.35 -4.52 3.05
N PHE A 99 -8.32 -3.34 3.66
CA PHE A 99 -8.41 -3.19 5.12
C PHE A 99 -9.77 -3.59 5.71
N TRP A 100 -10.84 -3.54 4.91
CA TRP A 100 -12.19 -3.96 5.34
C TRP A 100 -12.29 -5.48 5.59
N ASN A 101 -11.35 -6.27 5.05
CA ASN A 101 -11.27 -7.71 5.31
C ASN A 101 -10.77 -8.06 6.73
N PHE A 102 -10.25 -7.07 7.48
CA PHE A 102 -9.71 -7.27 8.81
C PHE A 102 -10.67 -6.69 9.86
N LYS A 103 -11.46 -7.57 10.50
CA LYS A 103 -12.46 -7.18 11.52
C LYS A 103 -11.88 -6.30 12.63
N GLU A 104 -10.63 -6.56 13.03
CA GLU A 104 -9.93 -5.78 14.05
C GLU A 104 -9.67 -4.34 13.59
N LEU A 105 -9.27 -4.13 12.33
CA LEU A 105 -9.05 -2.81 11.75
C LEU A 105 -10.37 -2.05 11.54
N VAL A 106 -11.45 -2.72 11.12
CA VAL A 106 -12.80 -2.12 11.05
C VAL A 106 -13.28 -1.67 12.44
N THR A 107 -12.98 -2.46 13.48
CA THR A 107 -13.27 -2.10 14.87
C THR A 107 -12.43 -0.90 15.30
N LEU A 108 -11.14 -0.88 14.97
CA LEU A 108 -10.24 0.25 15.26
C LEU A 108 -10.70 1.53 14.57
N ARG A 109 -11.04 1.47 13.27
CA ARG A 109 -11.63 2.57 12.50
C ARG A 109 -12.84 3.17 13.19
N SER A 110 -13.77 2.31 13.61
CA SER A 110 -14.99 2.74 14.32
C SER A 110 -14.67 3.46 15.63
N LYS A 111 -13.67 2.97 16.38
CA LYS A 111 -13.20 3.63 17.60
C LYS A 111 -12.54 4.98 17.31
N ILE A 112 -11.68 5.07 16.30
CA ILE A 112 -11.02 6.32 15.90
C ILE A 112 -12.08 7.36 15.51
N ARG A 113 -12.98 7.02 14.60
CA ARG A 113 -14.01 7.94 14.09
C ARG A 113 -14.97 8.44 15.18
N LYS A 114 -15.30 7.60 16.17
CA LYS A 114 -16.11 8.00 17.32
C LYS A 114 -15.43 9.08 18.19
N ASN A 115 -14.11 9.23 18.09
CA ASN A 115 -13.32 10.20 18.84
C ASN A 115 -12.81 11.38 17.99
N LEU A 116 -13.20 11.44 16.71
CA LEU A 116 -13.02 12.64 15.89
C LEU A 116 -14.08 13.66 16.31
N LYS A 117 -13.64 14.88 16.64
CA LYS A 117 -14.52 15.97 17.11
C LYS A 117 -15.32 16.58 15.98
#